data_AF-A0A7Y9SYP2-F1
#
_entry.id   AF-A0A7Y9SYP2-F1
#
_cell.length_a   1.000
_cell.length_b   1.000
_cell.length_c   1.000
_cell.angle_alpha   90.00
_cell.angle_beta   90.00
_cell.angle_gamma   90.00
#
_symmetry.space_group_name_H-M   'P 1'
#
loop_
_entity.id
_entity.type
_entity.pdbx_description
1 polymer ?
#
loop_
_entity_poly.entity_id
_entity_poly.type
_entity_poly.pdbx_seq_one_letter_code
_entity_poly.pdbx_strand_id
1 'polypeptide(L)'
;MTEDVAAKDRDQKAIYEQRCEDFRSLNGFLWQSPLIIMSLTGGLWFAVASFALSNSARSMLLIFSCLANLLMIGALIRLRWIMQSVLRDIRSYDGKRFVGGNYIIVGIFSALLFMTAAGSLVAACNPAAYFTKSPNAKTGD
;
A
#
# COMPACT_ATOMS: atom_id res chain seq x y z
N MET A 1 40.66 23.59 14.71
CA MET A 1 39.55 24.56 14.52
C MET A 1 39.11 24.68 13.07
N THR A 2 39.98 24.95 12.08
CA THR A 2 39.58 24.98 10.66
C THR A 2 39.29 23.59 10.07
N GLU A 3 40.04 22.57 10.49
CA GLU A 3 39.81 21.17 10.07
C GLU A 3 38.53 20.58 10.65
N ASP A 4 38.17 20.93 11.89
CA ASP A 4 36.92 20.50 12.53
C ASP A 4 35.68 21.04 11.82
N VAL A 5 35.75 22.29 11.33
CA VAL A 5 34.66 22.92 10.57
C VAL A 5 34.51 22.25 9.20
N ALA A 6 35.62 21.96 8.52
CA ALA A 6 35.61 21.26 7.24
C ALA A 6 35.18 19.78 7.35
N ALA A 7 35.44 19.11 8.47
CA ALA A 7 34.92 17.77 8.74
C ALA A 7 33.40 17.79 8.95
N LYS A 8 32.91 18.74 9.75
CA LYS A 8 31.47 18.91 10.03
C LYS A 8 30.66 19.20 8.76
N ASP A 9 31.19 20.03 7.87
CA ASP A 9 30.53 20.38 6.61
C ASP A 9 30.44 19.17 5.64
N ARG A 10 31.48 18.33 5.60
CA ARG A 10 31.49 17.08 4.81
C ARG A 10 30.48 16.06 5.32
N ASP A 11 30.39 15.87 6.64
CA ASP A 11 29.41 14.97 7.24
C ASP A 11 27.98 15.43 6.98
N GLN A 12 27.72 16.74 7.07
CA GLN A 12 26.41 17.31 6.76
C GLN A 12 26.02 17.12 5.29
N LYS A 13 26.96 17.31 4.36
CA LYS A 13 26.73 17.05 2.92
C LYS A 13 26.42 15.58 2.65
N ALA A 14 27.16 14.66 3.28
CA ALA A 14 26.94 13.22 3.13
C ALA A 14 25.56 12.79 3.66
N ILE A 15 25.16 13.31 4.83
CA ILE A 15 23.81 13.08 5.39
C ILE A 15 22.74 13.61 4.44
N TYR A 16 22.91 14.81 3.89
CA TYR A 16 21.97 15.40 2.94
C TYR A 16 21.81 14.57 1.66
N GLU A 17 22.92 14.10 1.07
CA GLU A 17 22.90 13.24 -0.12
C GLU A 17 22.17 11.93 0.16
N GLN A 18 22.46 11.29 1.29
CA GLN A 18 21.77 10.07 1.72
C GLN A 18 20.26 10.30 1.90
N ARG A 19 19.84 11.44 2.47
CA ARG A 19 18.40 11.78 2.58
C ARG A 19 17.74 11.98 1.22
N CYS A 20 18.46 12.52 0.23
CA CYS A 20 17.96 12.65 -1.14
C CYS A 20 17.78 11.27 -1.81
N GLU A 21 18.69 10.34 -1.57
CA GLU A 21 18.57 8.95 -2.02
C GLU A 21 17.40 8.22 -1.33
N ASP A 22 17.28 8.36 -0.01
CA ASP A 22 16.16 7.84 0.78
C ASP A 22 14.83 8.35 0.22
N PHE A 23 14.71 9.66 -0.05
CA PHE A 23 13.49 10.26 -0.60
C PHE A 23 13.13 9.68 -1.98
N ARG A 24 14.14 9.50 -2.85
CA ARG A 24 13.94 8.89 -4.18
C ARG A 24 13.48 7.44 -4.07
N SER A 25 14.09 6.66 -3.18
CA SER A 25 13.73 5.26 -2.91
C SER A 25 12.30 5.16 -2.36
N LEU A 26 11.95 5.98 -1.35
CA LEU A 26 10.62 6.02 -0.75
C LEU A 26 9.54 6.39 -1.77
N ASN A 27 9.85 7.30 -2.70
CA ASN A 27 8.93 7.64 -3.78
C ASN A 27 8.71 6.44 -4.73
N GLY A 28 9.75 5.68 -5.06
CA GLY A 28 9.62 4.44 -5.82
C GLY A 28 8.70 3.42 -5.13
N PHE A 29 8.90 3.22 -3.82
CA PHE A 29 8.06 2.32 -3.03
C PHE A 29 6.58 2.76 -2.98
N LEU A 30 6.31 4.07 -2.91
CA LEU A 30 4.96 4.63 -2.93
C LEU A 30 4.22 4.31 -4.24
N TRP A 31 4.92 4.32 -5.37
CA TRP A 31 4.34 3.96 -6.68
C TRP A 31 4.23 2.45 -6.90
N GLN A 32 5.09 1.65 -6.28
CA GLN A 32 5.07 0.20 -6.40
C GLN A 32 3.99 -0.46 -5.52
N SER A 33 3.72 0.10 -4.34
CA SER A 33 2.80 -0.48 -3.35
C SER A 33 1.39 -0.76 -3.89
N PRO A 34 0.74 0.15 -4.67
CA PRO A 34 -0.57 -0.11 -5.28
C PRO A 34 -0.58 -1.30 -6.25
N LEU A 35 0.49 -1.50 -7.02
CA LEU A 35 0.57 -2.61 -7.98
C LEU A 35 0.67 -3.96 -7.26
N ILE A 36 1.42 -4.03 -6.16
CA ILE A 36 1.58 -5.23 -5.35
C ILE A 36 0.24 -5.65 -4.75
N ILE A 37 -0.46 -4.72 -4.10
CA ILE A 37 -1.74 -5.02 -3.45
C ILE A 37 -2.86 -5.32 -4.45
N MET A 38 -2.85 -4.66 -5.62
CA MET A 38 -3.80 -4.93 -6.70
C MET A 38 -3.61 -6.35 -7.25
N SER A 39 -2.35 -6.76 -7.43
CA SER A 39 -2.02 -8.13 -7.88
C SER A 39 -2.42 -9.18 -6.85
N LEU A 40 -2.12 -8.94 -5.57
CA LEU A 40 -2.51 -9.82 -4.48
C LEU A 40 -4.04 -9.94 -4.39
N THR A 41 -4.75 -8.82 -4.36
CA THR A 41 -6.20 -8.82 -4.18
C THR A 41 -6.92 -9.39 -5.39
N GLY A 42 -6.48 -9.05 -6.60
CA GLY A 42 -7.01 -9.62 -7.84
C GLY A 42 -6.78 -11.13 -7.91
N GLY A 43 -5.59 -11.60 -7.55
CA GLY A 43 -5.26 -13.03 -7.50
C GLY A 43 -6.13 -13.80 -6.50
N LEU A 44 -6.39 -13.23 -5.32
CA LEU A 44 -7.28 -13.84 -4.33
C LEU A 44 -8.73 -13.90 -4.81
N TRP A 45 -9.25 -12.81 -5.38
CA TRP A 45 -10.61 -12.78 -5.94
C TRP A 45 -10.77 -13.80 -7.07
N PHE A 46 -9.77 -13.89 -7.95
CA PHE A 46 -9.74 -14.90 -9.01
C PHE A 46 -9.75 -16.33 -8.46
N ALA A 47 -8.94 -16.62 -7.43
CA ALA A 47 -8.89 -17.93 -6.79
C ALA A 47 -10.24 -18.30 -6.13
N VAL A 48 -10.87 -17.35 -5.43
CA VAL A 48 -12.18 -17.56 -4.78
C VAL A 48 -13.27 -17.84 -5.81
N ALA A 49 -13.25 -17.15 -6.95
CA ALA A 49 -14.23 -17.30 -8.02
C ALA A 49 -14.02 -18.58 -8.85
N SER A 50 -12.77 -18.95 -9.12
CA SER A 50 -12.44 -20.02 -10.08
C SER A 50 -12.43 -21.41 -9.45
N PHE A 51 -12.05 -21.52 -8.17
CA PHE A 51 -11.93 -22.81 -7.52
C PHE A 51 -13.23 -23.25 -6.82
N ALA A 52 -13.49 -24.56 -6.87
CA ALA A 52 -14.58 -25.21 -6.16
C ALA A 52 -14.22 -25.35 -4.66
N LEU A 53 -14.25 -24.22 -3.96
CA LEU A 53 -13.96 -24.11 -2.53
C LEU A 53 -15.24 -24.24 -1.71
N SER A 54 -15.11 -24.76 -0.49
CA SER A 54 -16.19 -24.68 0.50
C SER A 54 -16.48 -23.23 0.87
N ASN A 55 -17.72 -22.94 1.29
CA ASN A 55 -18.13 -21.58 1.66
C ASN A 55 -17.23 -20.99 2.76
N SER A 56 -16.77 -21.82 3.71
CA SER A 56 -15.84 -21.39 4.77
C SER A 56 -14.47 -21.00 4.21
N ALA A 57 -13.90 -21.77 3.28
CA ALA A 57 -12.61 -21.45 2.67
C ALA A 57 -12.67 -20.15 1.84
N ARG A 58 -13.76 -19.93 1.09
CA ARG A 58 -13.99 -18.68 0.35
C ARG A 58 -14.07 -17.48 1.29
N SER A 59 -14.82 -17.60 2.39
CA SER A 59 -14.93 -16.54 3.39
C SER A 59 -13.59 -16.21 4.04
N MET A 60 -12.77 -17.21 4.40
CA MET A 60 -11.43 -16.97 4.97
C MET A 60 -10.50 -16.23 4.00
N LEU A 61 -10.51 -16.58 2.71
CA LEU A 61 -9.71 -15.89 1.69
C LEU A 61 -10.17 -14.44 1.49
N LEU A 62 -11.48 -14.19 1.51
CA LEU A 62 -12.03 -12.83 1.39
C LEU A 62 -11.77 -11.98 2.65
N ILE A 63 -11.82 -12.58 3.84
CA ILE A 63 -11.40 -11.91 5.09
C ILE A 63 -9.91 -11.56 5.04
N PHE A 64 -9.07 -12.48 4.57
CA PHE A 64 -7.65 -12.21 4.36
C PHE A 64 -7.44 -11.06 3.36
N SER A 65 -8.17 -11.06 2.25
CA SER A 65 -8.15 -9.94 1.29
C SER A 65 -8.54 -8.62 1.95
N CYS A 66 -9.60 -8.59 2.76
CA CYS A 66 -10.01 -7.41 3.53
C CYS A 66 -8.87 -6.93 4.45
N LEU A 67 -8.31 -7.84 5.26
CA LEU A 67 -7.23 -7.50 6.20
C LEU A 67 -5.98 -6.98 5.48
N ALA A 68 -5.59 -7.61 4.36
CA ALA A 68 -4.45 -7.19 3.57
C ALA A 68 -4.62 -5.76 3.01
N ASN A 69 -5.83 -5.42 2.54
CA ASN A 69 -6.13 -4.07 2.07
C ASN A 69 -6.10 -3.04 3.22
N LEU A 70 -6.63 -3.37 4.40
CA LEU A 70 -6.57 -2.49 5.57
C LEU A 70 -5.12 -2.27 6.06
N LEU A 71 -4.31 -3.33 6.10
CA LEU A 71 -2.88 -3.22 6.43
C LEU A 71 -2.14 -2.35 5.43
N MET A 72 -2.46 -2.48 4.13
CA MET A 72 -1.86 -1.65 3.09
C MET A 72 -2.24 -0.16 3.25
N ILE A 73 -3.48 0.16 3.65
CA ILE A 73 -3.86 1.54 3.97
C ILE A 73 -2.96 2.10 5.07
N GLY A 74 -2.77 1.36 6.16
CA GLY A 74 -1.86 1.76 7.25
C GLY A 74 -0.42 1.95 6.78
N ALA A 75 0.08 1.04 5.94
CA ALA A 75 1.42 1.13 5.37
C ALA A 75 1.60 2.38 4.49
N LEU A 76 0.62 2.72 3.65
CA LEU A 76 0.66 3.91 2.79
C LEU A 76 0.66 5.22 3.59
N ILE A 77 -0.18 5.30 4.63
CA ILE A 77 -0.22 6.47 5.53
C ILE A 77 1.14 6.61 6.24
N ARG A 78 1.66 5.50 6.78
CA ARG A 78 2.96 5.49 7.47
C ARG A 78 4.10 5.90 6.55
N LEU A 79 4.14 5.35 5.33
CA LEU A 79 5.13 5.69 4.31
C LEU A 79 5.11 7.19 4.01
N ARG A 80 3.91 7.77 3.85
CA ARG A 80 3.78 9.19 3.56
C ARG A 80 4.30 10.05 4.69
N TRP A 81 4.06 9.67 5.95
CA TRP A 81 4.62 10.37 7.10
C TRP A 81 6.15 10.32 7.12
N ILE A 82 6.76 9.18 6.78
CA ILE A 82 8.22 9.06 6.70
C ILE A 82 8.77 9.97 5.60
N MET A 83 8.16 9.96 4.41
CA MET A 83 8.55 10.86 3.32
C MET A 83 8.46 12.33 3.70
N GLN A 84 7.41 12.73 4.45
CA GLN A 84 7.27 14.10 4.95
C GLN A 84 8.34 14.46 5.98
N SER A 85 8.77 13.51 6.82
CA SER A 85 9.88 13.70 7.76
C SER A 85 11.19 13.92 7.02
N VAL A 86 11.53 13.03 6.07
CA VAL A 86 12.76 13.15 5.27
C VAL A 86 12.78 14.46 4.48
N LEU A 87 11.65 14.84 3.88
CA LEU A 87 11.54 16.09 3.12
C LEU A 87 11.65 17.34 4.01
N ARG A 88 11.22 17.25 5.28
CA ARG A 88 11.41 18.31 6.28
C ARG A 88 12.89 18.48 6.62
N ASP A 89 13.62 17.37 6.81
CA ASP A 89 15.05 17.39 7.14
C ASP A 89 15.88 17.99 5.99
N ILE A 90 15.64 17.54 4.75
CA ILE A 90 16.28 18.09 3.53
C ILE A 90 16.03 19.59 3.42
N ARG A 91 14.79 20.02 3.66
CA ARG A 91 14.41 21.42 3.52
C ARG A 91 14.95 22.30 4.65
N SER A 92 15.08 21.77 5.86
CA SER A 92 15.73 22.45 6.98
C SER A 92 17.21 22.72 6.67
N TYR A 93 17.86 21.78 5.97
CA TYR A 93 19.23 21.97 5.48
C TYR A 93 19.31 23.02 4.37
N ASP A 94 18.37 23.00 3.42
CA ASP A 94 18.29 23.93 2.29
C ASP A 94 17.84 25.36 2.65
N GLY A 95 17.40 25.61 3.90
CA GLY A 95 16.86 26.91 4.33
C GLY A 95 15.56 27.34 3.62
N LYS A 96 14.88 26.42 2.91
CA LYS A 96 13.69 26.73 2.10
C LYS A 96 12.40 26.68 2.91
N ARG A 97 11.38 27.45 2.49
CA ARG A 97 10.05 27.49 3.13
C ARG A 97 9.34 26.13 3.10
N PHE A 98 8.73 25.76 4.23
CA PHE A 98 7.94 24.54 4.39
C PHE A 98 6.68 24.57 3.50
N VAL A 99 6.73 23.88 2.36
CA VAL A 99 5.56 23.48 1.57
C VAL A 99 4.87 22.34 2.31
N GLY A 100 3.63 22.56 2.75
CA GLY A 100 2.82 21.57 3.46
C GLY A 100 2.60 20.30 2.65
N GLY A 101 2.47 19.16 3.35
CA GLY A 101 2.26 17.86 2.73
C GLY A 101 0.90 17.77 2.04
N ASN A 102 0.88 17.54 0.73
CA ASN A 102 -0.33 17.17 0.02
C ASN A 102 -0.54 15.65 0.13
N TYR A 103 -1.67 15.22 0.69
CA TYR A 103 -2.00 13.81 0.93
C TYR A 103 -3.00 13.24 -0.09
N ILE A 104 -3.34 13.98 -1.16
CA ILE A 104 -4.37 13.58 -2.13
C ILE A 104 -4.11 12.19 -2.73
N ILE A 105 -2.89 11.92 -3.20
CA ILE A 105 -2.56 10.62 -3.82
C ILE A 105 -2.78 9.46 -2.84
N VAL A 106 -2.31 9.62 -1.60
CA VAL A 106 -2.48 8.62 -0.55
C VAL A 106 -3.96 8.46 -0.20
N GLY A 107 -4.71 9.56 -0.12
CA GLY A 107 -6.15 9.54 0.11
C GLY A 107 -6.91 8.77 -0.98
N ILE A 108 -6.58 8.98 -2.26
CA ILE A 108 -7.18 8.25 -3.38
C ILE A 108 -6.87 6.76 -3.29
N PHE A 109 -5.61 6.37 -3.08
CA PHE A 109 -5.24 4.96 -2.93
C PHE A 109 -5.91 4.32 -1.70
N SER A 110 -5.94 5.02 -0.57
CA SER A 110 -6.64 4.53 0.62
C SER A 110 -8.13 4.34 0.38
N ALA A 111 -8.79 5.25 -0.35
CA ALA A 111 -10.20 5.13 -0.68
C ALA A 111 -10.47 3.90 -1.58
N LEU A 112 -9.63 3.66 -2.58
CA LEU A 112 -9.75 2.49 -3.47
C LEU A 112 -9.55 1.16 -2.70
N LEU A 113 -8.53 1.11 -1.83
CA LEU A 113 -8.27 -0.05 -0.98
C LEU A 113 -9.41 -0.28 0.01
N PHE A 114 -9.98 0.80 0.55
CA PHE A 114 -11.12 0.71 1.45
C PHE A 114 -12.36 0.16 0.75
N MET A 115 -12.68 0.62 -0.47
CA MET A 115 -13.77 0.06 -1.26
C MET A 115 -13.55 -1.43 -1.55
N THR A 116 -12.31 -1.82 -1.84
CA THR A 116 -11.96 -3.22 -2.08
C THR A 116 -12.13 -4.06 -0.82
N ALA A 117 -11.67 -3.56 0.34
CA ALA A 117 -11.85 -4.20 1.63
C ALA A 117 -13.33 -4.37 1.99
N ALA A 118 -14.15 -3.33 1.77
CA ALA A 118 -15.59 -3.37 1.99
C ALA A 118 -16.27 -4.41 1.08
N GLY A 119 -15.91 -4.44 -0.21
CA GLY A 119 -16.40 -5.44 -1.16
C GLY A 119 -16.04 -6.87 -0.73
N SER A 120 -14.79 -7.11 -0.33
CA SER A 120 -14.34 -8.40 0.20
C SER A 120 -15.08 -8.79 1.48
N LEU A 121 -15.35 -7.84 2.39
CA LEU A 121 -16.08 -8.10 3.62
C LEU A 121 -17.55 -8.46 3.35
N VAL A 122 -18.23 -7.72 2.48
CA VAL A 122 -19.62 -8.01 2.07
C VAL A 122 -19.71 -9.38 1.41
N ALA A 123 -18.78 -9.70 0.50
CA ALA A 123 -18.72 -11.01 -0.14
C ALA A 123 -18.40 -12.14 0.86
N ALA A 124 -17.58 -11.87 1.89
CA ALA A 124 -17.24 -12.84 2.94
C ALA A 124 -18.41 -13.16 3.87
N CYS A 125 -19.29 -12.19 4.13
CA CYS A 125 -20.49 -12.36 4.96
C CYS A 125 -21.59 -13.18 4.26
N ASN A 126 -21.66 -13.13 2.92
CA ASN A 126 -22.69 -13.85 2.16
C ASN A 126 -22.12 -14.58 0.93
N PRO A 127 -21.14 -15.48 1.08
CA PRO A 127 -20.42 -16.09 -0.04
C PRO A 127 -21.34 -16.95 -0.92
N ALA A 128 -22.42 -17.49 -0.33
CA ALA A 128 -23.41 -18.29 -1.05
C ALA A 128 -24.24 -17.47 -2.05
N ALA A 129 -24.46 -16.17 -1.81
CA ALA A 129 -25.23 -15.31 -2.71
C ALA A 129 -24.42 -14.82 -3.92
N TYR A 130 -23.10 -14.68 -3.77
CA TYR A 130 -22.22 -14.13 -4.80
C TYR A 130 -21.49 -15.20 -5.63
N PHE A 131 -21.30 -16.40 -5.08
CA PHE A 131 -20.57 -17.48 -5.73
C PHE A 131 -21.41 -18.75 -5.91
N THR A 132 -22.69 -18.58 -6.29
CA THR A 132 -23.55 -19.69 -6.69
C THR A 132 -22.94 -20.40 -7.89
N LYS A 133 -22.39 -21.58 -7.65
CA LYS A 133 -22.05 -22.53 -8.71
C LYS A 133 -23.35 -22.83 -9.46
N SER A 134 -23.47 -22.52 -10.76
CA SER A 134 -24.61 -23.00 -11.55
C SER A 134 -24.68 -24.52 -11.42
N PRO A 135 -25.83 -25.11 -11.04
CA PRO A 135 -25.97 -26.56 -10.91
C PRO A 135 -25.93 -27.31 -12.25
N ASN A 136 -25.84 -26.61 -13.39
CA ASN A 136 -25.73 -27.24 -14.71
C ASN A 136 -24.29 -27.28 -15.23
N ALA A 137 -23.45 -28.10 -14.60
CA ALA A 137 -22.28 -28.67 -15.24
C ALA A 137 -22.57 -30.16 -15.54
N LYS A 138 -23.46 -30.36 -16.50
CA LYS A 138 -23.67 -31.55 -17.35
C LYS A 138 -23.60 -32.93 -16.65
N THR A 139 -24.77 -33.44 -16.29
CA THR A 139 -25.14 -34.80 -16.65
C THR A 139 -25.25 -34.83 -18.18
N GLY A 140 -24.36 -35.54 -18.85
CA GLY A 140 -24.33 -35.63 -20.31
C GLY A 140 -23.30 -36.67 -20.73
N ASP A 141 -23.82 -37.89 -20.88
CA ASP A 141 -23.27 -39.15 -21.41
C ASP A 141 -22.14 -39.86 -20.64
#